data_AF-A0AAE4GGJ1-F1
#
_entry.id   AF-A0AAE4GGJ1-F1
#
_cell.length_a   1.000
_cell.length_b   1.000
_cell.length_c   1.000
_cell.angle_alpha   90.00
_cell.angle_beta   90.00
_cell.angle_gamma   90.00
#
_symmetry.space_group_name_H-M   'P 1'
#
loop_
_entity.id
_entity.type
_entity.pdbx_description
1 polymer ?
#
loop_
_entity_poly.entity_id
_entity_poly.type
_entity_poly.pdbx_seq_one_letter_code
_entity_poly.pdbx_strand_id
1 'polypeptide(L)'
;RISVELRKYRKDIYLLYSSFKGGADGKIVNVDKRQNMLARKKVWITAGALLVALGIGLYASNRFFHPKRNEQSIQQGKQQDISGNAAKQSATQPPKPAFSDAWRIVGTARFGTTSYVVIADEAGRLRYESPSMFVQMGPQTIGEIDGAKVTRYSGAVIHPVHIEGKK
;
A
#
# COMPACT_ATOMS: atom_id res chain seq x y z
N ARG A 1 -17.50 30.19 70.49
CA ARG A 1 -16.10 29.81 70.16
C ARG A 1 -16.11 28.33 69.79
N ILE A 2 -15.68 27.96 68.59
CA ILE A 2 -15.60 26.55 68.16
C ILE A 2 -14.22 26.05 68.55
N SER A 3 -14.15 25.12 69.49
CA SER A 3 -12.91 24.43 69.86
C SER A 3 -12.61 23.36 68.83
N VAL A 4 -11.55 23.54 68.04
CA VAL A 4 -11.07 22.55 67.08
C VAL A 4 -10.13 21.61 67.81
N GLU A 5 -10.62 20.43 68.19
CA GLU A 5 -9.76 19.36 68.71
C GLU A 5 -9.04 18.65 67.56
N LEU A 6 -7.71 18.71 67.56
CA LEU A 6 -6.87 17.97 66.64
C LEU A 6 -6.80 16.51 67.10
N ARG A 7 -7.68 15.65 66.55
CA ARG A 7 -7.67 14.22 66.87
C ARG A 7 -6.38 13.57 66.36
N LYS A 8 -5.52 13.16 67.30
CA LYS A 8 -4.23 12.52 67.00
C LYS A 8 -4.44 11.19 66.29
N TYR A 9 -3.64 10.94 65.25
CA TYR A 9 -3.69 9.71 64.46
C TYR A 9 -3.55 8.47 65.37
N ARG A 10 -4.55 7.59 65.31
CA ARG A 10 -4.60 6.30 66.03
C ARG A 10 -4.46 5.16 65.04
N LYS A 11 -3.27 4.53 65.04
CA LYS A 11 -2.85 3.52 64.06
C LYS A 11 -3.69 2.25 64.12
N ASP A 12 -4.18 1.91 65.30
CA ASP A 12 -5.09 0.81 65.61
C ASP A 12 -6.47 0.97 64.93
N ILE A 13 -7.00 2.19 64.87
CA ILE A 13 -8.27 2.48 64.20
C ILE A 13 -8.12 2.47 62.67
N TYR A 14 -6.98 2.92 62.14
CA TYR A 14 -6.73 2.95 60.69
C TYR A 14 -6.73 1.55 60.07
N LEU A 15 -6.25 0.53 60.78
CA LEU A 15 -6.28 -0.86 60.29
C LEU A 15 -7.71 -1.36 60.02
N LEU A 16 -8.69 -0.97 60.84
CA LEU A 16 -10.08 -1.40 60.67
C LEU A 16 -10.76 -0.79 59.44
N TYR A 17 -10.30 0.37 58.97
CA TYR A 17 -10.82 1.05 57.79
C TYR A 17 -9.95 0.86 56.54
N SER A 18 -8.85 0.13 56.65
CA SER A 18 -8.00 -0.24 55.52
C SER A 18 -8.71 -1.29 54.66
N SER A 19 -9.28 -0.85 53.54
CA SER A 19 -9.93 -1.72 52.53
C SER A 19 -8.97 -2.71 51.83
N PHE A 20 -7.68 -2.67 52.14
CA PHE A 20 -6.71 -3.63 51.64
C PHE A 20 -6.64 -4.85 52.55
N LYS A 21 -7.05 -6.02 52.01
CA LYS A 21 -6.94 -7.33 52.67
C LYS A 21 -5.52 -7.71 53.13
N GLY A 22 -4.48 -7.03 52.62
CA GLY A 22 -3.07 -7.25 52.95
C GLY A 22 -2.47 -6.27 53.99
N GLY A 23 -3.28 -5.41 54.61
CA GLY A 23 -2.79 -4.38 55.53
C GLY A 23 -2.01 -3.25 54.84
N ALA A 24 -1.31 -2.44 55.64
CA ALA A 24 -0.60 -1.22 55.21
C ALA A 24 0.55 -1.43 54.21
N ASP A 25 0.95 -2.69 53.97
CA ASP A 25 2.03 -3.05 53.04
C ASP A 25 1.56 -3.21 51.59
N GLY A 26 0.26 -2.99 51.30
CA GLY A 26 -0.26 -2.93 49.93
C GLY A 26 -0.06 -4.22 49.12
N LYS A 27 0.15 -5.36 49.78
CA LYS A 27 0.35 -6.64 49.09
C LYS A 27 -0.92 -7.03 48.34
N ILE A 28 -0.87 -6.87 47.02
CA ILE A 28 -1.86 -7.38 46.08
C ILE A 28 -2.00 -8.90 46.24
N VAL A 29 -3.25 -9.35 46.35
CA VAL A 29 -3.61 -10.77 46.43
C VAL A 29 -2.99 -11.51 45.25
N ASN A 30 -2.33 -12.64 45.52
CA ASN A 30 -1.74 -13.48 44.49
C ASN A 30 -2.85 -13.90 43.52
N VAL A 31 -2.86 -13.32 42.32
CA VAL A 31 -3.95 -13.49 41.35
C VAL A 31 -3.91 -14.92 40.82
N ASP A 32 -5.02 -15.65 40.96
CA ASP A 32 -5.17 -17.02 40.45
C ASP A 32 -4.77 -17.06 38.96
N LYS A 33 -4.03 -18.12 38.56
CA LYS A 33 -3.64 -18.40 37.18
C LYS A 33 -4.80 -18.32 36.17
N ARG A 34 -6.05 -18.52 36.61
CA ARG A 34 -7.26 -18.37 35.76
C ARG A 34 -7.48 -16.94 35.25
N GLN A 35 -7.09 -15.94 36.05
CA GLN A 35 -7.21 -14.52 35.73
C GLN A 35 -5.98 -13.99 34.96
N ASN A 36 -4.89 -14.76 34.89
CA ASN A 36 -3.71 -14.37 34.14
C ASN A 36 -3.90 -14.60 32.63
N MET A 37 -4.21 -13.54 31.90
CA MET A 37 -4.36 -13.58 30.44
C MET A 37 -3.05 -13.92 29.72
N LEU A 38 -1.90 -13.48 30.25
CA LEU A 38 -0.58 -13.76 29.69
C LEU A 38 -0.15 -15.21 29.90
N ALA A 39 -0.76 -15.94 30.85
CA ALA A 39 -0.54 -17.38 31.02
C ALA A 39 -1.27 -18.23 29.97
N ARG A 40 -2.15 -17.63 29.16
CA ARG A 40 -2.93 -18.36 28.15
C ARG A 40 -2.07 -18.61 26.91
N LYS A 41 -1.85 -19.88 26.57
CA LYS A 41 -1.07 -20.32 25.39
C LYS A 41 -1.54 -19.67 24.08
N LYS A 42 -2.85 -19.43 23.93
CA LYS A 42 -3.44 -18.78 22.74
C LYS A 42 -2.88 -17.37 22.49
N VAL A 43 -2.64 -16.59 23.55
CA VAL A 43 -2.10 -15.21 23.43
C VAL A 43 -0.68 -15.23 22.88
N TRP A 44 0.14 -16.18 23.33
CA TRP A 44 1.50 -16.36 22.81
C TRP A 44 1.53 -16.88 21.38
N ILE A 45 0.61 -17.77 21.01
CA ILE A 45 0.46 -18.23 19.62
C ILE A 45 0.09 -17.05 18.72
N THR A 46 -0.88 -16.21 19.11
CA THR A 46 -1.27 -15.03 18.32
C THR A 46 -0.15 -14.00 18.23
N ALA A 47 0.57 -13.76 19.33
CA ALA A 47 1.71 -12.85 19.34
C ALA A 47 2.85 -13.37 18.44
N GLY A 48 3.14 -14.67 18.50
CA GLY A 48 4.12 -15.32 17.62
C GLY A 48 3.72 -15.22 16.15
N ALA A 49 2.46 -15.49 15.81
CA ALA A 49 1.95 -15.36 14.45
C ALA A 49 2.08 -13.93 13.91
N LEU A 50 1.80 -12.92 14.74
CA LEU A 50 1.96 -11.52 14.38
C LEU A 50 3.43 -11.18 14.07
N LEU A 51 4.37 -11.64 14.91
CA LEU A 51 5.80 -11.42 14.71
C LEU A 51 6.31 -12.12 13.45
N VAL A 52 5.86 -13.35 13.18
CA VAL A 52 6.21 -14.09 11.96
C VAL A 52 5.70 -13.37 10.72
N ALA A 53 4.43 -12.93 10.72
CA ALA A 53 3.86 -12.17 9.61
C ALA A 53 4.64 -10.87 9.33
N LEU A 54 5.05 -10.18 10.40
CA LEU A 54 5.86 -8.96 10.31
C LEU A 54 7.26 -9.26 9.73
N GLY A 55 7.90 -10.35 10.17
CA GLY A 55 9.18 -10.81 9.63
C GLY A 55 9.10 -11.18 8.14
N ILE A 56 8.05 -11.91 7.74
CA ILE A 56 7.80 -12.26 6.33
C ILE A 56 7.55 -10.99 5.50
N GLY A 57 6.77 -10.04 6.03
CA GLY A 57 6.49 -8.78 5.36
C GLY A 57 7.76 -7.95 5.11
N LEU A 58 8.61 -7.81 6.13
CA LEU A 58 9.90 -7.12 6.00
C LEU A 58 10.84 -7.84 5.02
N TYR A 59 10.90 -9.18 5.09
CA TYR A 59 11.69 -9.99 4.16
C TYR A 59 11.21 -9.84 2.71
N ALA A 60 9.91 -9.95 2.46
CA ALA A 60 9.32 -9.82 1.14
C ALA A 60 9.52 -8.42 0.56
N SER A 61 9.35 -7.38 1.38
CA SER A 61 9.64 -6.00 1.00
C SER A 61 11.11 -5.84 0.58
N ASN A 62 12.05 -6.31 1.42
CA ASN A 62 13.47 -6.24 1.11
C ASN A 62 13.82 -7.03 -0.17
N ARG A 63 13.22 -8.21 -0.37
CA ARG A 63 13.40 -9.03 -1.58
C ARG A 63 12.85 -8.34 -2.83
N PHE A 64 11.72 -7.65 -2.71
CA PHE A 64 11.08 -6.95 -3.83
C PHE A 64 11.90 -5.75 -4.29
N PHE A 65 12.46 -4.96 -3.35
CA PHE A 65 13.28 -3.80 -3.68
C PHE A 65 14.74 -4.14 -4.02
N HIS A 66 15.24 -5.32 -3.63
CA HIS A 66 16.58 -5.80 -4.00
C HIS A 66 16.50 -7.12 -4.80
N PRO A 67 16.00 -7.08 -6.05
CA PRO A 67 16.05 -8.23 -6.92
C PRO A 67 17.52 -8.55 -7.23
N LYS A 68 18.06 -9.62 -6.64
CA LYS A 68 19.33 -10.23 -7.07
C LYS A 68 19.28 -10.41 -8.59
N ARG A 69 20.15 -9.71 -9.31
CA ARG A 69 20.39 -9.89 -10.74
C ARG A 69 20.89 -11.31 -10.92
N ASN A 70 20.00 -12.23 -11.28
CA ASN A 70 20.43 -13.53 -11.78
C ASN A 70 21.11 -13.24 -13.11
N GLU A 71 22.43 -13.35 -13.15
CA GLU A 71 23.15 -13.55 -14.41
C GLU A 71 22.78 -14.95 -14.92
N GLN A 72 21.58 -15.05 -15.48
CA GLN A 72 21.27 -16.10 -16.42
C GLN A 72 22.14 -15.81 -17.63
N SER A 73 23.17 -16.64 -17.79
CA SER A 73 23.93 -16.79 -19.02
C SER A 73 22.95 -17.06 -20.15
N ILE A 74 22.53 -15.99 -20.83
CA ILE A 74 21.98 -16.06 -22.16
C ILE A 74 23.10 -16.71 -22.99
N GLN A 75 22.88 -17.95 -23.43
CA GLN A 75 23.66 -18.52 -24.52
C GLN A 75 23.48 -17.59 -25.72
N GLN A 76 24.46 -16.70 -25.90
CA GLN A 76 24.59 -15.85 -27.07
C GLN A 76 24.73 -16.76 -28.29
N GLY A 77 23.68 -16.77 -29.11
CA GLY A 77 23.82 -17.12 -30.51
C GLY A 77 24.92 -16.26 -31.10
N LYS A 78 25.93 -16.92 -31.66
CA LYS A 78 27.00 -16.30 -32.45
C LYS A 78 26.37 -15.39 -33.51
N GLN A 79 26.69 -14.11 -33.45
CA GLN A 79 26.77 -13.33 -34.68
C GLN A 79 28.00 -12.43 -34.61
N GLN A 80 28.82 -12.62 -35.63
CA GLN A 80 30.20 -12.21 -35.76
C GLN A 80 30.26 -10.84 -36.44
N ASP A 81 31.23 -10.04 -36.01
CA ASP A 81 31.86 -8.88 -36.64
C ASP A 81 30.99 -7.63 -36.93
N ILE A 82 31.39 -6.46 -36.42
CA ILE A 82 32.42 -5.59 -37.03
C ILE A 82 32.85 -4.51 -36.01
N SER A 83 34.16 -4.26 -35.96
CA SER A 83 34.83 -3.19 -35.23
C SER A 83 34.21 -1.80 -35.43
N GLY A 84 33.96 -1.09 -34.34
CA GLY A 84 33.49 0.30 -34.37
C GLY A 84 33.70 1.01 -33.04
N ASN A 85 34.77 1.80 -33.01
CA ASN A 85 35.13 2.93 -32.15
C ASN A 85 34.28 3.29 -30.90
N ALA A 86 35.02 3.57 -29.82
CA ALA A 86 34.52 4.03 -28.53
C ALA A 86 33.57 5.26 -28.62
N ALA A 87 32.36 5.09 -28.09
CA ALA A 87 31.59 6.16 -27.48
C ALA A 87 30.98 5.61 -26.19
N LYS A 88 31.23 6.30 -25.08
CA LYS A 88 30.70 6.00 -23.74
C LYS A 88 29.17 5.93 -23.81
N GLN A 89 28.62 4.72 -23.82
CA GLN A 89 27.19 4.51 -23.67
C GLN A 89 26.82 4.72 -22.20
N SER A 90 26.21 5.87 -21.94
CA SER A 90 25.42 6.12 -20.74
C SER A 90 24.47 4.94 -20.50
N ALA A 91 24.43 4.47 -19.26
CA ALA A 91 23.61 3.36 -18.82
C ALA A 91 22.15 3.52 -19.32
N THR A 92 21.76 2.64 -20.24
CA THR A 92 20.38 2.53 -20.73
C THR A 92 19.50 2.16 -19.54
N GLN A 93 18.78 3.15 -19.04
CA GLN A 93 17.63 2.98 -18.15
C GLN A 93 16.70 1.93 -18.79
N PRO A 94 16.12 0.99 -18.02
CA PRO A 94 15.13 0.07 -18.58
C PRO A 94 14.07 0.90 -19.32
N PRO A 95 13.65 0.51 -20.54
CA PRO A 95 12.73 1.30 -21.32
C PRO A 95 11.49 1.56 -20.45
N LYS A 96 11.30 2.83 -20.08
CA LYS A 96 10.07 3.28 -19.43
C LYS A 96 8.93 2.76 -20.31
N PRO A 97 7.94 2.05 -19.75
CA PRO A 97 6.89 1.48 -20.58
C PRO A 97 6.29 2.59 -21.44
N ALA A 98 6.33 2.38 -22.76
CA ALA A 98 5.90 3.39 -23.71
C ALA A 98 4.43 3.70 -23.43
N PHE A 99 4.15 4.96 -23.11
CA PHE A 99 2.78 5.43 -23.08
C PHE A 99 2.28 5.50 -24.51
N SER A 100 0.99 5.24 -24.72
CA SER A 100 0.40 5.34 -26.05
C SER A 100 0.42 6.80 -26.51
N ASP A 101 0.93 7.05 -27.71
CA ASP A 101 0.84 8.37 -28.36
C ASP A 101 -0.52 8.57 -29.06
N ALA A 102 -1.27 7.49 -29.30
CA ALA A 102 -2.56 7.53 -29.97
C ALA A 102 -3.73 7.58 -28.98
N TRP A 103 -3.77 6.66 -28.01
CA TRP A 103 -4.94 6.45 -27.16
C TRP A 103 -4.85 7.17 -25.82
N ARG A 104 -5.99 7.66 -25.35
CA ARG A 104 -6.16 8.26 -24.02
C ARG A 104 -7.47 7.91 -23.37
N ILE A 105 -7.48 7.87 -22.04
CA ILE A 105 -8.72 7.69 -21.26
C ILE A 105 -9.48 9.00 -21.22
N VAL A 106 -10.70 9.02 -21.77
CA VAL A 106 -11.57 10.20 -21.75
C VAL A 106 -12.62 10.11 -20.65
N GLY A 107 -13.06 8.91 -20.27
CA GLY A 107 -14.07 8.74 -19.23
C GLY A 107 -14.44 7.30 -18.94
N THR A 108 -15.57 7.14 -18.28
CA THR A 108 -16.20 5.84 -18.05
C THR A 108 -17.66 5.93 -18.48
N ALA A 109 -18.19 4.81 -18.98
CA ALA A 109 -19.58 4.69 -19.38
C ALA A 109 -20.19 3.45 -18.72
N ARG A 110 -21.49 3.50 -18.48
CA ARG A 110 -22.22 2.36 -17.90
C ARG A 110 -23.46 2.09 -18.74
N PHE A 111 -23.60 0.84 -19.16
CA PHE A 111 -24.77 0.35 -19.89
C PHE A 111 -25.41 -0.76 -19.05
N GLY A 112 -26.55 -0.43 -18.41
CA GLY A 112 -27.19 -1.32 -17.44
C GLY A 112 -26.28 -1.63 -16.25
N THR A 113 -25.93 -2.91 -16.09
CA THR A 113 -25.04 -3.39 -15.02
C THR A 113 -23.57 -3.41 -15.41
N THR A 114 -23.24 -3.21 -16.69
CA THR A 114 -21.87 -3.32 -17.20
C THR A 114 -21.21 -1.95 -17.28
N SER A 115 -19.99 -1.85 -16.75
CA SER A 115 -19.17 -0.63 -16.79
C SER A 115 -18.07 -0.77 -17.83
N TYR A 116 -17.72 0.34 -18.47
CA TYR A 116 -16.70 0.43 -19.51
C TYR A 116 -15.81 1.64 -19.26
N VAL A 117 -14.55 1.53 -19.67
CA VAL A 117 -13.66 2.68 -19.78
C VAL A 117 -13.71 3.17 -21.22
N VAL A 118 -13.92 4.46 -21.40
CA VAL A 118 -13.99 5.09 -22.72
C VAL A 118 -12.62 5.67 -23.03
N ILE A 119 -12.04 5.22 -24.13
CA ILE A 119 -10.80 5.76 -24.69
C ILE A 119 -11.07 6.48 -26.00
N ALA A 120 -10.23 7.47 -26.32
CA ALA A 120 -10.29 8.22 -27.57
C ALA A 120 -8.92 8.31 -28.23
N ASP A 121 -8.91 8.45 -29.55
CA ASP A 121 -7.72 8.81 -30.33
C ASP A 121 -7.73 10.29 -30.75
N GLU A 122 -6.70 10.69 -31.50
CA GLU A 122 -6.54 12.05 -32.04
C GLU A 122 -7.70 12.47 -32.96
N ALA A 123 -8.27 11.54 -33.72
CA ALA A 123 -9.38 11.78 -34.63
C ALA A 123 -10.74 11.86 -33.90
N GLY A 124 -10.75 11.74 -32.57
CA GLY A 124 -11.97 11.72 -31.77
C GLY A 124 -12.77 10.42 -31.86
N ARG A 125 -12.18 9.34 -32.40
CA ARG A 125 -12.84 8.03 -32.45
C ARG A 125 -12.86 7.45 -31.04
N LEU A 126 -14.06 7.08 -30.58
CA LEU A 126 -14.27 6.51 -29.26
C LEU A 126 -14.24 4.98 -29.32
N ARG A 127 -13.63 4.37 -28.31
CA ARG A 127 -13.68 2.92 -28.08
C ARG A 127 -14.04 2.63 -26.63
N TYR A 128 -14.83 1.59 -26.42
CA TYR A 128 -15.16 1.06 -25.09
C TYR A 128 -14.27 -0.12 -24.78
N GLU A 129 -13.64 -0.08 -23.61
CA GLU A 129 -12.76 -1.14 -23.13
C GLU A 129 -13.23 -1.69 -21.79
N SER A 130 -12.93 -2.96 -21.55
CA SER A 130 -13.29 -3.63 -20.30
C SER A 130 -12.52 -3.00 -19.12
N PRO A 131 -13.17 -2.75 -17.97
CA PRO A 131 -12.50 -2.30 -16.75
C PRO A 131 -11.34 -3.22 -16.31
N SER A 132 -11.35 -4.50 -16.69
CA SER A 132 -10.30 -5.47 -16.38
C SER A 132 -8.95 -5.16 -17.05
N MET A 133 -8.94 -4.34 -18.12
CA MET A 133 -7.72 -3.91 -18.81
C MET A 133 -7.00 -2.77 -18.07
N PHE A 134 -7.61 -2.25 -16.99
CA PHE A 134 -7.13 -1.08 -16.27
C PHE A 134 -6.82 -1.41 -14.81
N VAL A 135 -5.66 -0.95 -14.36
CA VAL A 135 -5.25 -1.01 -12.96
C VAL A 135 -5.70 0.29 -12.29
N GLN A 136 -6.47 0.14 -11.21
CA GLN A 136 -6.94 1.20 -10.33
C GLN A 136 -7.87 2.21 -11.02
N MET A 137 -9.04 2.47 -10.44
CA MET A 137 -9.97 3.49 -10.95
C MET A 137 -9.75 4.83 -10.22
N GLY A 138 -9.64 5.93 -10.97
CA GLY A 138 -9.48 7.27 -10.43
C GLY A 138 -8.51 8.15 -11.23
N PRO A 139 -7.83 9.12 -10.59
CA PRO A 139 -6.86 10.02 -11.25
C PRO A 139 -5.62 9.30 -11.79
N GLN A 140 -5.29 8.13 -11.24
CA GLN A 140 -4.11 7.32 -11.58
C GLN A 140 -4.49 6.03 -12.34
N THR A 141 -5.56 6.06 -13.14
CA THR A 141 -5.94 4.89 -13.95
C THR A 141 -4.95 4.66 -15.08
N ILE A 142 -4.43 3.45 -15.15
CA ILE A 142 -3.50 2.99 -16.19
C ILE A 142 -4.06 1.72 -16.81
N GLY A 143 -4.28 1.74 -18.12
CA GLY A 143 -4.64 0.55 -18.90
C GLY A 143 -3.53 0.11 -19.84
N GLU A 144 -3.62 -1.10 -20.34
CA GLU A 144 -2.76 -1.59 -21.41
C GLU A 144 -3.62 -1.89 -22.64
N ILE A 145 -3.42 -1.13 -23.72
CA ILE A 145 -4.17 -1.25 -24.97
C ILE A 145 -3.15 -1.32 -26.09
N ASP A 146 -3.30 -2.30 -26.98
CA ASP A 146 -2.39 -2.53 -28.11
C ASP A 146 -0.90 -2.65 -27.68
N GLY A 147 -0.64 -3.17 -26.47
CA GLY A 147 0.70 -3.32 -25.88
C GLY A 147 1.33 -2.01 -25.35
N ALA A 148 0.59 -0.90 -25.37
CA ALA A 148 1.03 0.40 -24.85
C ALA A 148 0.25 0.79 -23.59
N LYS A 149 0.88 1.57 -22.71
CA LYS A 149 0.20 2.08 -21.50
C LYS A 149 -0.67 3.27 -21.84
N VAL A 150 -1.96 3.18 -21.53
CA VAL A 150 -2.95 4.22 -21.77
C VAL A 150 -3.38 4.84 -20.45
N THR A 151 -3.35 6.17 -20.37
CA THR A 151 -3.77 6.94 -19.20
C THR A 151 -4.63 8.12 -19.64
N ARG A 152 -5.13 8.90 -18.69
CA ARG A 152 -5.82 10.18 -18.98
C ARG A 152 -4.89 11.23 -19.60
N TYR A 153 -3.58 11.08 -19.40
CA TYR A 153 -2.55 12.03 -19.82
C TYR A 153 -1.68 11.51 -20.98
N SER A 154 -1.97 10.31 -21.50
CA SER A 154 -1.35 9.80 -22.72
C SER A 154 -2.12 10.26 -23.95
N GLY A 155 -1.70 9.82 -25.15
CA GLY A 155 -2.39 10.09 -26.40
C GLY A 155 -2.32 11.54 -26.85
N ALA A 156 -2.80 11.83 -28.05
CA ALA A 156 -2.95 13.20 -28.55
C ALA A 156 -4.12 13.93 -27.88
N VAL A 157 -3.94 15.23 -27.60
CA VAL A 157 -5.01 16.07 -27.05
C VAL A 157 -6.00 16.39 -28.15
N ILE A 158 -7.28 16.06 -27.94
CA ILE A 158 -8.36 16.47 -28.83
C ILE A 158 -8.38 18.00 -28.83
N HIS A 159 -7.92 18.60 -29.91
CA HIS A 159 -8.13 20.02 -30.16
C HIS A 159 -9.58 20.19 -30.58
N PRO A 160 -10.40 20.97 -29.86
CA PRO A 160 -11.76 21.26 -30.31
C PRO A 160 -11.64 21.98 -31.66
N VAL A 161 -12.14 21.34 -32.71
CA VAL A 161 -12.30 21.99 -34.02
C VAL A 161 -13.27 23.15 -33.80
N HIS A 162 -12.74 24.37 -33.89
CA HIS A 162 -13.56 25.58 -33.84
C HIS A 162 -14.45 25.57 -35.08
N ILE A 163 -15.70 25.14 -34.94
CA ILE A 163 -16.70 25.30 -35.98
C ILE A 163 -17.15 26.76 -35.92
N GLU A 164 -16.41 27.62 -36.62
CA GLU A 164 -16.83 28.99 -36.89
C GLU A 164 -18.08 28.90 -37.78
N GLY A 165 -19.25 29.00 -37.16
CA GLY A 165 -20.51 29.08 -37.87
C GLY A 165 -20.54 30.37 -38.67
N LYS A 166 -20.29 30.30 -39.99
CA LYS A 166 -20.66 31.36 -40.91
C LYS A 166 -22.18 31.54 -40.84
N LYS A 167 -22.60 32.70 -40.35
CA LYS A 167 -23.96 33.23 -40.51
C LYS A 167 -24.23 33.60 -41.96
#